data_AF-A0A0R1XTB7-F1
#
_entry.id   AF-A0A0R1XTB7-F1
#
_cell.length_a   1.000
_cell.length_b   1.000
_cell.length_c   1.000
_cell.angle_alpha   90.00
_cell.angle_beta   90.00
_cell.angle_gamma   90.00
#
_symmetry.space_group_name_H-M   'P 1'
#
loop_
_entity.id
_entity.type
_entity.pdbx_description
1 polymer ?
#
loop_
_entity_poly.entity_id
_entity_poly.type
_entity_poly.pdbx_seq_one_letter_code
_entity_poly.pdbx_strand_id
1 'polypeptide(L)'
;MILVSLISIVLDLIALGAYYLQLQIPTLSLRVMGIFFQALIVIITLVLVITYKGRRFGRFYDYDGHARPFTIRFAIIFVSFLINGLVLVLYIFSITGRNTLIFSGS
;
A
#
# COMPACT_ATOMS: atom_id res chain seq x y z
N MET A 1 2.51 -3.24 19.52
CA MET A 1 3.59 -3.29 18.49
C MET A 1 3.28 -4.27 17.35
N ILE A 2 2.67 -5.45 17.60
CA ILE A 2 2.14 -6.35 16.53
C ILE A 2 0.87 -5.78 15.89
N LEU A 3 0.03 -5.12 16.70
CA LEU A 3 -1.22 -4.51 16.26
C LEU A 3 -1.07 -3.60 15.04
N VAL A 4 0.01 -2.79 14.97
CA VAL A 4 0.24 -1.86 13.85
C VAL A 4 0.49 -2.59 12.53
N SER A 5 1.22 -3.70 12.57
CA SER A 5 1.46 -4.55 11.39
C SER A 5 0.19 -5.30 10.97
N LEU A 6 -0.67 -5.68 11.92
CA LEU A 6 -1.98 -6.27 11.59
C LEU A 6 -2.90 -5.23 10.94
N ILE A 7 -2.92 -4.00 11.45
CA ILE A 7 -3.71 -2.90 10.86
C ILE A 7 -3.27 -2.64 9.41
N SER A 8 -1.97 -2.64 9.11
CA SER A 8 -1.52 -2.43 7.71
C SER A 8 -1.99 -3.54 6.77
N ILE A 9 -1.95 -4.80 7.22
CA ILE A 9 -2.48 -5.94 6.43
C ILE A 9 -3.99 -5.79 6.21
N VAL A 10 -4.75 -5.39 7.23
CA VAL A 10 -6.20 -5.17 7.09
C VAL A 10 -6.49 -4.06 6.07
N LEU A 11 -5.70 -2.97 6.10
CA LEU A 11 -5.82 -1.90 5.11
C LEU A 11 -5.54 -2.38 3.68
N ASP A 12 -4.55 -3.27 3.49
CA ASP A 12 -4.25 -3.86 2.18
C ASP A 12 -5.43 -4.70 1.66
N LEU A 13 -6.07 -5.50 2.53
CA LEU A 13 -7.26 -6.27 2.17
C LEU A 13 -8.44 -5.38 1.79
N ILE A 14 -8.62 -4.28 2.51
CA ILE A 14 -9.65 -3.28 2.22
C ILE A 14 -9.38 -2.60 0.87
N ALA A 15 -8.13 -2.23 0.58
CA ALA A 15 -7.73 -1.66 -0.71
C ALA A 15 -8.02 -2.63 -1.86
N LEU A 16 -7.67 -3.90 -1.68
CA LEU A 16 -7.91 -4.97 -2.66
C LEU A 16 -9.41 -5.18 -2.90
N GLY A 17 -10.22 -5.20 -1.84
CA GLY A 17 -11.68 -5.29 -1.96
C GLY A 17 -12.29 -4.11 -2.72
N ALA A 18 -11.85 -2.89 -2.43
CA ALA A 18 -12.30 -1.70 -3.13
C ALA A 18 -11.88 -1.68 -4.61
N TYR A 19 -10.68 -2.17 -4.93
CA TYR A 19 -10.24 -2.38 -6.30
C TYR A 19 -11.11 -3.41 -7.03
N TYR A 20 -11.41 -4.53 -6.38
CA TYR A 20 -12.25 -5.59 -6.95
C TYR A 20 -13.67 -5.10 -7.26
N LEU A 21 -14.28 -4.30 -6.39
CA LEU A 21 -15.60 -3.70 -6.65
C LEU A 21 -15.59 -2.81 -7.91
N GLN A 22 -14.53 -2.06 -8.13
CA GLN A 22 -14.40 -1.19 -9.31
C GLN A 22 -14.19 -2.00 -10.61
N LEU A 23 -13.59 -3.19 -10.54
CA LEU A 23 -13.52 -4.09 -11.68
C LEU A 23 -14.89 -4.60 -12.10
N GLN A 24 -15.78 -4.87 -11.13
CA GLN A 24 -17.14 -5.37 -11.41
C GLN A 24 -18.08 -4.27 -11.90
N ILE A 25 -17.85 -3.02 -11.51
CA ILE A 25 -18.71 -1.88 -11.82
C ILE A 25 -17.84 -0.76 -12.44
N PRO A 26 -17.50 -0.86 -13.74
CA PRO A 26 -16.53 0.03 -14.39
C PRO A 26 -17.16 1.39 -14.74
N THR A 27 -17.53 2.17 -13.73
CA THR A 27 -18.04 3.54 -13.89
C THR A 27 -16.98 4.56 -13.55
N LEU A 28 -16.99 5.70 -14.26
CA LEU A 28 -16.05 6.80 -14.01
C LEU A 28 -16.17 7.32 -12.58
N SER A 29 -17.39 7.45 -12.05
CA SER A 29 -17.65 7.93 -10.69
C SER A 29 -17.00 7.03 -9.64
N LEU A 30 -17.16 5.70 -9.75
CA LEU A 30 -16.52 4.76 -8.83
C LEU A 30 -15.00 4.77 -8.96
N ARG A 31 -14.45 4.96 -10.16
CA ARG A 31 -13.01 5.07 -10.37
C ARG A 31 -12.43 6.31 -9.67
N VAL A 32 -13.09 7.45 -9.78
CA VAL A 32 -12.70 8.69 -9.09
C VAL A 32 -12.79 8.52 -7.57
N MET A 33 -13.88 7.92 -7.06
CA MET A 33 -14.01 7.60 -5.63
C MET A 33 -12.91 6.64 -5.16
N GLY A 34 -12.56 5.66 -5.99
CA GLY A 34 -11.47 4.72 -5.77
C GLY A 34 -10.12 5.39 -5.59
N ILE A 35 -9.82 6.45 -6.35
CA ILE A 35 -8.59 7.25 -6.16
C ILE A 35 -8.56 7.89 -4.79
N PHE A 36 -9.63 8.60 -4.40
CA PHE A 36 -9.68 9.26 -3.09
C PHE A 36 -9.53 8.25 -1.95
N PHE A 37 -10.18 7.10 -2.09
CA PHE A 37 -10.08 6.02 -1.13
C PHE A 37 -8.66 5.44 -1.04
N GLN A 38 -8.04 5.16 -2.19
CA GLN A 38 -6.67 4.66 -2.26
C GLN A 38 -5.67 5.68 -1.67
N ALA A 39 -5.86 6.97 -1.97
CA ALA A 39 -5.04 8.04 -1.40
C ALA A 39 -5.16 8.09 0.13
N LEU A 40 -6.37 7.93 0.68
CA LEU A 40 -6.60 7.85 2.11
C LEU A 40 -5.85 6.66 2.74
N ILE A 41 -5.89 5.48 2.11
CA ILE A 41 -5.15 4.29 2.59
C ILE A 41 -3.64 4.52 2.57
N VAL A 42 -3.11 5.14 1.51
CA VAL A 42 -1.68 5.50 1.43
C VAL A 42 -1.29 6.46 2.55
N ILE A 43 -2.11 7.48 2.84
CA ILE A 43 -1.85 8.42 3.93
C ILE A 43 -1.86 7.70 5.28
N ILE A 44 -2.84 6.84 5.53
CA ILE A 44 -2.93 6.08 6.79
C ILE A 44 -1.70 5.18 6.94
N THR A 45 -1.34 4.41 5.92
CA THR A 45 -0.16 3.53 5.97
C THR A 45 1.14 4.31 6.12
N LEU A 46 1.29 5.48 5.49
CA LEU A 46 2.41 6.39 5.70
C LEU A 46 2.51 6.85 7.16
N VAL A 47 1.39 7.25 7.76
CA VAL A 47 1.34 7.62 9.18
C VAL A 47 1.77 6.44 10.05
N LEU A 48 1.35 5.20 9.74
CA LEU A 48 1.80 4.01 10.46
C LEU A 48 3.31 3.77 10.32
N VAL A 49 3.90 4.00 9.14
CA VAL A 49 5.36 3.92 8.92
C VAL A 49 6.09 4.93 9.81
N ILE A 50 5.65 6.19 9.83
CA ILE A 50 6.31 7.28 10.57
C ILE A 50 6.16 7.09 12.08
N THR A 51 4.95 6.75 12.54
CA THR A 51 4.62 6.61 13.97
C THR A 51 5.07 5.28 14.58
N TYR A 52 5.61 4.35 13.79
CA TYR A 52 6.11 3.08 14.29
C TYR A 52 7.24 3.28 15.33
N LYS A 53 6.92 2.97 16.59
CA LYS A 53 7.82 3.09 17.75
C LYS A 53 8.68 1.84 18.02
N GLY A 54 8.52 0.78 17.24
CA GLY A 54 9.29 -0.46 17.41
C GLY A 54 10.69 -0.39 16.77
N ARG A 55 11.50 -1.44 17.00
CA ARG A 55 12.78 -1.60 16.29
C ARG A 55 12.53 -1.75 14.79
N ARG A 56 13.05 -0.81 13.99
CA ARG A 56 12.91 -0.81 12.52
C ARG A 56 13.92 -1.73 11.84
N PHE A 57 15.13 -1.82 12.41
CA PHE A 57 16.22 -2.65 11.89
C PHE A 57 16.56 -3.80 12.84
N GLY A 58 17.03 -4.90 12.26
CA GLY A 58 17.57 -6.05 12.95
C GLY A 58 18.78 -5.69 13.82
N ARG A 59 19.05 -6.54 14.82
CA ARG A 59 20.17 -6.33 15.75
C ARG A 59 21.52 -6.76 15.15
N PHE A 60 21.47 -7.70 14.21
CA PHE A 60 22.63 -8.25 13.51
C PHE A 60 22.68 -7.70 12.08
N TYR A 61 23.89 -7.53 11.58
CA TYR A 61 24.12 -7.29 10.16
C TYR A 61 23.86 -8.58 9.37
N ASP A 62 23.52 -8.42 8.10
CA ASP A 62 23.47 -9.54 7.17
C ASP A 62 24.83 -10.25 7.06
N TYR A 63 24.86 -11.44 6.46
CA TYR A 63 26.07 -12.28 6.34
C TYR A 63 27.26 -11.53 5.71
N ASP A 64 26.98 -10.56 4.83
CA ASP A 64 27.97 -9.72 4.17
C ASP A 64 28.29 -8.39 4.91
N GLY A 65 27.75 -8.18 6.11
CA GLY A 65 28.12 -7.04 6.97
C GLY A 65 27.65 -5.65 6.52
N HIS A 66 27.05 -5.51 5.35
CA HIS A 66 26.80 -4.20 4.73
C HIS A 66 25.46 -3.55 5.12
N ALA A 67 24.45 -4.32 5.52
CA ALA A 67 23.13 -3.78 5.87
C ALA A 67 22.52 -4.49 7.08
N ARG A 68 21.68 -3.76 7.82
CA ARG A 68 20.80 -4.35 8.84
C ARG A 68 19.42 -4.55 8.21
N PRO A 69 18.91 -5.78 8.12
CA PRO A 69 17.59 -6.01 7.52
C PRO A 69 16.50 -5.32 8.35
N PHE A 70 15.38 -4.97 7.71
CA PHE A 70 14.21 -4.52 8.46
C PHE A 70 13.69 -5.63 9.37
N THR A 71 13.14 -5.26 10.53
CA THR A 71 12.39 -6.24 11.32
C THR A 71 11.15 -6.65 10.55
N ILE A 72 10.75 -7.92 10.62
CA ILE A 72 9.57 -8.45 9.91
C ILE A 72 8.35 -7.54 10.09
N ARG A 73 8.13 -7.04 11.31
CA ARG A 73 7.00 -6.17 11.65
C ARG A 73 7.04 -4.82 10.94
N PHE A 74 8.22 -4.20 10.85
CA PHE A 74 8.39 -2.93 10.14
C PHE A 74 8.38 -3.14 8.63
N ALA A 75 8.99 -4.23 8.15
CA ALA A 75 8.98 -4.62 6.74
C ALA A 75 7.56 -4.76 6.20
N ILE A 76 6.66 -5.43 6.94
CA ILE A 76 5.23 -5.54 6.58
C ILE A 76 4.62 -4.16 6.36
N ILE A 77 4.75 -3.25 7.34
CA ILE A 77 4.15 -1.91 7.28
C ILE A 77 4.73 -1.10 6.10
N PHE A 78 6.04 -1.20 5.91
CA PHE A 78 6.75 -0.49 4.84
C PHE A 78 6.38 -1.01 3.45
N VAL A 79 6.28 -2.33 3.29
CA VAL A 79 5.84 -2.97 2.04
C VAL A 79 4.38 -2.64 1.75
N SER A 80 3.48 -2.68 2.74
CA SER A 80 2.09 -2.22 2.59
C SER A 80 2.02 -0.79 2.07
N PHE A 81 2.81 0.12 2.66
CA PHE A 81 2.89 1.50 2.17
C PHE A 81 3.39 1.59 0.73
N LEU A 82 4.48 0.88 0.39
CA LEU A 82 5.02 0.87 -0.96
C LEU A 82 4.02 0.36 -1.99
N ILE A 83 3.37 -0.77 -1.73
CA ILE A 83 2.40 -1.37 -2.65
C ILE A 83 1.20 -0.43 -2.82
N ASN A 84 0.61 0.08 -1.74
CA ASN A 84 -0.52 1.01 -1.86
C ASN A 84 -0.14 2.30 -2.59
N GLY A 85 1.07 2.82 -2.37
CA GLY A 85 1.59 3.99 -3.06
C GLY A 85 1.77 3.75 -4.55
N LEU A 86 2.33 2.59 -4.94
CA LEU A 86 2.44 2.18 -6.34
C LEU A 86 1.06 2.04 -6.99
N VAL A 87 0.10 1.41 -6.30
CA VAL A 87 -1.28 1.30 -6.79
C VAL A 87 -1.89 2.68 -7.01
N LEU A 88 -1.72 3.63 -6.09
CA LEU A 88 -2.20 5.01 -6.27
C LEU A 88 -1.59 5.69 -7.52
N VAL A 89 -0.30 5.49 -7.78
CA VAL A 89 0.34 6.00 -9.01
C VAL A 89 -0.32 5.40 -10.26
N LEU A 90 -0.60 4.10 -10.24
CA LEU A 90 -1.31 3.43 -11.34
C LEU A 90 -2.74 3.99 -11.53
N TYR A 91 -3.43 4.34 -10.46
CA TYR A 91 -4.73 5.04 -10.53
C TYR A 91 -4.64 6.40 -11.24
N ILE A 92 -3.60 7.18 -10.94
CA ILE A 92 -3.37 8.46 -11.62
C ILE A 92 -3.09 8.24 -13.11
N PHE A 93 -2.31 7.23 -13.46
CA PHE A 93 -2.04 6.89 -14.87
C PHE A 93 -3.28 6.40 -15.62
N SER A 94 -4.16 5.67 -14.94
CA SER A 94 -5.43 5.21 -15.49
C SER A 94 -6.35 6.39 -15.84
N ILE A 95 -6.51 7.37 -14.95
CA ILE A 95 -7.39 8.53 -15.23
C ILE A 95 -6.77 9.52 -16.21
N THR A 96 -5.46 9.67 -16.24
CA THR A 96 -4.79 10.54 -17.22
C THR A 96 -4.75 9.96 -18.63
N GLY A 97 -5.31 8.76 -18.84
CA GLY A 97 -5.39 8.08 -20.14
C GLY A 97 -4.03 7.61 -20.69
N ARG A 98 -2.97 7.68 -19.86
CA ARG A 98 -1.60 7.36 -20.27
C ARG A 98 -1.27 5.87 -20.15
N ASN A 99 -2.03 5.10 -19.39
CA ASN A 99 -1.86 3.64 -19.27
C ASN A 99 -3.09 2.95 -18.67
N THR A 100 -3.50 1.80 -19.21
CA THR A 100 -4.57 0.95 -18.66
C THR A 100 -4.04 -0.21 -17.81
N LEU A 101 -2.79 -0.14 -17.34
CA LEU A 101 -2.15 -1.20 -16.53
C LEU A 101 -3.00 -1.70 -15.36
N ILE A 102 -3.85 -0.83 -14.81
CA ILE A 102 -4.94 -1.22 -13.92
C ILE A 102 -6.28 -0.97 -14.62
N PHE A 103 -7.23 -1.89 -14.41
CA PHE A 103 -8.52 -1.92 -15.09
C PHE A 103 -8.44 -2.21 -16.61
N SER A 104 -7.39 -2.86 -17.13
CA SER A 104 -7.30 -3.27 -18.55
C SER A 104 -8.28 -4.37 -18.97
N GLY A 105 -8.88 -5.08 -18.01
CA GLY A 105 -9.78 -6.21 -18.25
C GLY A 105 -11.27 -5.86 -18.22
N SER A 106 -11.62 -4.58 -18.14
CA SER A 106 -13.00 -4.06 -18.14
C SER A 106 -13.30 -3.24 -19.38
#